data_AF-A0A1V3C8X9-F1
#
_entry.id   AF-A0A1V3C8X9-F1
#
_cell.length_a   1.000
_cell.length_b   1.000
_cell.length_c   1.000
_cell.angle_alpha   90.00
_cell.angle_beta   90.00
_cell.angle_gamma   90.00
#
_symmetry.space_group_name_H-M   'P 1'
#
loop_
_entity.id
_entity.type
_entity.pdbx_description
1 polymer ?
#
loop_
_entity_poly.entity_id
_entity_poly.type
_entity_poly.pdbx_seq_one_letter_code
_entity_poly.pdbx_strand_id
1 'polypeptide(L)'
;MADPRPGGVLSTETFGLVALFLLAITMFSGQLIGLLTTVSSIGDQPVTVAQVAQLNTQITVSGTLAAASALTAALALVLSGTGTRDWARWTASAVLITGLLLVVVAVLTYLQVPAGVAQQPPMMPTG
;
A
#
# COMPACT_ATOMS: atom_id res chain seq x y z
N MET A 1 9.86 8.60 39.83
CA MET A 1 9.36 8.19 38.51
C MET A 1 10.59 7.93 37.66
N ALA A 2 10.79 6.71 37.17
CA ALA A 2 11.93 6.42 36.31
C ALA A 2 11.65 7.03 34.93
N ASP A 3 12.55 7.88 34.44
CA ASP A 3 12.44 8.41 33.09
C ASP A 3 12.39 7.26 32.07
N PRO A 4 11.54 7.35 31.03
CA PRO A 4 11.49 6.33 30.00
C PRO A 4 12.88 6.19 29.37
N ARG A 5 13.47 4.99 29.47
CA ARG A 5 14.80 4.72 28.91
C ARG A 5 14.76 5.01 27.41
N PRO A 6 15.72 5.79 26.85
CA PRO A 6 15.77 6.03 25.42
C PRO A 6 15.87 4.69 24.68
N GLY A 7 14.94 4.45 23.77
CA GLY A 7 14.88 3.24 22.95
C GLY A 7 16.14 3.08 22.10
N GLY A 8 16.67 1.86 22.02
CA GLY A 8 17.81 1.51 21.14
C GLY A 8 17.44 1.49 19.65
N VAL A 9 18.39 1.09 18.80
CA VAL A 9 18.21 1.05 17.32
C VAL A 9 17.06 0.14 16.87
N LEU A 10 16.72 -0.89 17.66
CA LEU A 10 15.58 -1.79 17.43
C LEU A 10 14.38 -1.47 18.33
N SER A 11 14.13 -0.19 18.60
CA SER A 11 13.04 0.27 19.47
C SER A 11 11.73 0.46 18.73
N THR A 12 10.64 0.53 19.50
CA THR A 12 9.31 0.92 19.01
C THR A 12 9.34 2.26 18.29
N GLU A 13 10.13 3.23 18.76
CA GLU A 13 10.29 4.52 18.12
C GLU A 13 10.86 4.40 16.71
N THR A 14 11.93 3.63 16.53
CA THR A 14 12.57 3.43 15.22
C THR A 14 11.63 2.72 14.25
N PHE A 15 11.03 1.59 14.66
CA PHE A 15 10.10 0.87 13.81
C PHE A 15 8.85 1.69 13.48
N GLY A 16 8.34 2.47 14.43
CA GLY A 16 7.21 3.38 14.21
C GLY A 16 7.52 4.47 13.17
N LEU A 17 8.73 5.06 13.22
CA LEU A 17 9.16 6.07 12.23
C LEU A 17 9.42 5.46 10.86
N VAL A 18 10.02 4.27 10.77
CA VAL A 18 10.22 3.55 9.50
C VAL A 18 8.86 3.23 8.88
N ALA A 19 7.93 2.70 9.66
CA ALA A 19 6.58 2.40 9.20
C ALA A 19 5.86 3.67 8.71
N LEU A 20 5.99 4.78 9.44
CA LEU A 20 5.43 6.07 9.06
C LEU A 20 6.01 6.56 7.73
N PHE A 21 7.32 6.45 7.53
CA PHE A 21 7.99 6.86 6.29
C PHE A 21 7.55 6.03 5.09
N LEU A 22 7.47 4.69 5.26
CA LEU A 22 6.98 3.80 4.21
C LEU A 22 5.53 4.13 3.84
N LEU A 23 4.69 4.39 4.84
CA LEU A 23 3.30 4.81 4.62
C LEU A 23 3.25 6.15 3.89
N ALA A 24 4.06 7.13 4.30
CA ALA A 24 4.12 8.43 3.66
C ALA A 24 4.49 8.33 2.18
N ILE A 25 5.51 7.54 1.83
CA ILE A 25 5.89 7.27 0.43
C ILE A 25 4.70 6.67 -0.34
N THR A 26 4.02 5.71 0.27
CA THR A 26 2.84 5.06 -0.33
C THR A 26 1.71 6.08 -0.60
N MET A 27 1.41 6.94 0.36
CA MET A 27 0.34 7.94 0.25
C MET A 27 0.68 9.06 -0.74
N PHE A 28 1.90 9.61 -0.68
CA PHE A 28 2.31 10.70 -1.55
C PHE A 28 2.48 10.28 -3.00
N SER A 29 2.72 8.99 -3.26
CA SER A 29 2.68 8.46 -4.62
C SER A 29 1.29 8.59 -5.25
N GLY A 30 0.20 8.58 -4.45
CA GLY A 30 -1.19 8.69 -4.93
C GLY A 30 -1.66 7.55 -5.84
N GLN A 31 -0.76 6.63 -6.16
CA GLN A 31 -0.91 5.65 -7.23
C GLN A 31 -2.03 4.66 -6.95
N LEU A 32 -2.19 4.20 -5.70
CA LEU A 32 -3.22 3.23 -5.33
C LEU A 32 -4.65 3.76 -5.52
N ILE A 33 -4.91 5.00 -5.10
CA ILE A 33 -6.22 5.63 -5.28
C ILE A 33 -6.46 5.93 -6.77
N GLY A 34 -5.45 6.43 -7.48
CA GLY A 34 -5.53 6.66 -8.92
C GLY A 34 -5.79 5.38 -9.71
N LEU A 35 -5.17 4.26 -9.32
CA LEU A 35 -5.41 2.95 -9.92
C LEU A 35 -6.83 2.45 -9.65
N LEU A 36 -7.35 2.64 -8.42
CA LEU A 36 -8.73 2.30 -8.11
C LEU A 36 -9.70 3.06 -9.01
N THR A 37 -9.60 4.39 -9.10
CA THR A 37 -10.47 5.18 -9.98
C THR A 37 -10.30 4.83 -11.45
N THR A 38 -9.07 4.51 -11.88
CA THR A 38 -8.83 4.08 -13.26
C THR A 38 -9.53 2.74 -13.54
N VAL A 39 -9.32 1.73 -12.71
CA VAL A 39 -9.93 0.40 -12.90
C VAL A 39 -11.46 0.48 -12.78
N SER A 40 -11.99 1.22 -11.81
CA SER A 40 -13.44 1.40 -11.66
C SER A 40 -14.07 2.18 -12.83
N SER A 41 -13.33 3.08 -13.49
CA SER A 41 -13.85 3.84 -14.65
C SER A 41 -13.75 3.09 -15.98
N ILE A 42 -12.85 2.11 -16.09
CA ILE A 42 -12.74 1.23 -17.26
C ILE A 42 -14.03 0.41 -17.45
N GLY A 43 -14.63 -0.11 -16.37
CA GLY A 43 -15.85 -0.93 -16.46
C GLY A 43 -15.68 -2.12 -17.41
N ASP A 44 -16.58 -2.26 -18.38
CA ASP A 44 -16.56 -3.33 -19.40
C ASP A 44 -15.75 -2.98 -20.66
N GLN A 45 -14.97 -1.91 -20.66
CA GLN A 45 -14.16 -1.54 -21.82
C GLN A 45 -13.08 -2.61 -22.10
N PRO A 46 -12.85 -2.97 -23.37
CA PRO A 46 -11.82 -3.94 -23.72
C PRO A 46 -10.43 -3.40 -23.42
N VAL A 47 -9.74 -4.02 -22.46
CA VAL A 47 -8.35 -3.72 -22.08
C VAL A 47 -7.43 -4.80 -22.62
N THR A 48 -6.27 -4.41 -23.15
CA THR A 48 -5.30 -5.39 -23.66
C THR A 48 -4.65 -6.21 -22.53
N VAL A 49 -4.27 -7.45 -22.82
CA VAL A 49 -3.54 -8.30 -21.85
C VAL A 49 -2.27 -7.65 -21.29
N ALA A 50 -1.56 -6.84 -22.10
CA ALA A 50 -0.35 -6.13 -21.68
C ALA A 50 -0.67 -5.02 -20.67
N GLN A 51 -1.75 -4.26 -20.90
CA GLN A 51 -2.22 -3.24 -19.96
C GLN A 51 -2.69 -3.85 -18.64
N VAL A 52 -3.39 -4.98 -18.68
CA VAL A 52 -3.80 -5.73 -17.47
C VAL A 52 -2.57 -6.16 -16.66
N ALA A 53 -1.54 -6.71 -17.32
CA ALA A 53 -0.30 -7.10 -16.65
C ALA A 53 0.42 -5.90 -16.00
N GLN A 54 0.43 -4.75 -16.67
CA GLN A 54 0.99 -3.52 -16.12
C GLN A 54 0.19 -3.01 -14.90
N LEU A 55 -1.14 -2.97 -14.98
CA LEU A 55 -2.01 -2.59 -13.87
C LEU A 55 -1.78 -3.52 -12.66
N ASN A 56 -1.79 -4.83 -12.89
CA ASN A 56 -1.54 -5.82 -11.84
C ASN A 56 -0.19 -5.64 -11.17
N THR A 57 0.87 -5.35 -11.95
CA THR A 57 2.21 -5.10 -11.41
C THR A 57 2.20 -3.86 -10.52
N GLN A 58 1.60 -2.76 -10.98
CA GLN A 58 1.52 -1.53 -10.20
C GLN A 58 0.72 -1.70 -8.91
N ILE A 59 -0.45 -2.35 -8.97
CA ILE A 59 -1.28 -2.66 -7.80
C ILE A 59 -0.51 -3.52 -6.80
N THR A 60 0.20 -4.54 -7.29
CA THR A 60 0.97 -5.46 -6.44
C THR A 60 2.12 -4.74 -5.74
N VAL A 61 2.87 -3.90 -6.45
CA VAL A 61 3.97 -3.13 -5.88
C VAL A 61 3.47 -2.17 -4.81
N SER A 62 2.44 -1.38 -5.11
CA SER A 62 1.87 -0.43 -4.16
C SER A 62 1.24 -1.14 -2.95
N GLY A 63 0.53 -2.25 -3.17
CA GLY A 63 -0.07 -3.07 -2.11
C GLY A 63 0.97 -3.71 -1.20
N THR A 64 2.10 -4.18 -1.76
CA THR A 64 3.21 -4.75 -0.99
C THR A 64 3.84 -3.70 -0.09
N LEU A 65 4.00 -2.46 -0.57
CA LEU A 65 4.54 -1.35 0.23
C LEU A 65 3.61 -0.97 1.39
N ALA A 66 2.29 -0.94 1.14
CA ALA A 66 1.29 -0.74 2.18
C ALA A 66 1.32 -1.86 3.23
N ALA A 67 1.43 -3.12 2.80
CA ALA A 67 1.54 -4.27 3.69
C ALA A 67 2.84 -4.23 4.52
N ALA A 68 3.97 -3.89 3.92
CA ALA A 68 5.24 -3.73 4.62
C ALA A 68 5.16 -2.63 5.70
N SER A 69 4.49 -1.51 5.38
CA SER A 69 4.24 -0.43 6.35
C SER A 69 3.42 -0.93 7.54
N ALA A 70 2.31 -1.64 7.26
CA ALA A 70 1.46 -2.22 8.30
C ALA A 70 2.20 -3.25 9.18
N LEU A 71 2.99 -4.14 8.57
CA LEU A 71 3.78 -5.14 9.30
C LEU A 71 4.83 -4.47 10.20
N THR A 72 5.50 -3.44 9.70
CA THR A 72 6.50 -2.69 10.46
C THR A 72 5.85 -1.96 11.65
N ALA A 73 4.66 -1.39 11.45
CA ALA A 73 3.87 -0.76 12.51
C ALA A 73 3.37 -1.77 13.55
N ALA A 74 2.92 -2.95 13.12
CA ALA A 74 2.54 -4.04 14.02
C ALA A 74 3.73 -4.49 14.88
N LEU A 75 4.92 -4.64 14.28
CA LEU A 75 6.15 -4.95 15.01
C LEU A 75 6.49 -3.86 16.04
N ALA A 76 6.34 -2.57 15.69
CA ALA A 76 6.54 -1.47 16.63
C ALA A 76 5.62 -1.59 17.86
N LEU A 77 4.34 -1.94 17.65
CA LEU A 77 3.38 -2.15 18.74
C LEU A 77 3.69 -3.39 19.58
N VAL A 78 4.09 -4.50 18.95
CA VAL A 78 4.51 -5.72 19.66
C VAL A 78 5.73 -5.47 20.54
N LEU A 79 6.65 -4.63 20.08
CA LEU A 79 7.83 -4.23 20.85
C LEU A 79 7.54 -3.14 21.91
N SER A 80 6.32 -2.60 21.94
CA SER A 80 5.97 -1.54 22.89
C SER A 80 5.86 -2.09 24.32
N GLY A 81 6.48 -1.39 25.27
CA GLY A 81 6.50 -1.74 26.68
C GLY A 81 6.11 -0.55 27.57
N THR A 82 6.22 -0.74 28.88
CA THR A 82 5.86 0.28 29.89
C THR A 82 6.72 1.54 29.85
N GLY A 83 7.89 1.48 29.20
CA GLY A 83 8.79 2.63 28.99
C GLY A 83 8.67 3.28 27.61
N THR A 84 7.81 2.79 26.73
CA THR A 84 7.64 3.35 25.39
C THR A 84 6.88 4.67 25.48
N ARG A 85 7.37 5.70 24.77
CA ARG A 85 6.69 7.00 24.73
C ARG A 85 5.32 6.87 24.05
N ASP A 86 4.31 7.54 24.60
CA ASP A 86 2.95 7.45 24.09
C ASP A 86 2.85 7.82 22.61
N TRP A 87 3.52 8.88 22.16
CA TRP A 87 3.49 9.31 20.76
C TRP A 87 3.89 8.19 19.80
N ALA A 88 4.86 7.34 20.17
CA ALA A 88 5.32 6.25 19.31
C ALA A 88 4.24 5.16 19.17
N ARG A 89 3.49 4.90 20.25
CA ARG A 89 2.35 3.96 20.24
C ARG A 89 1.19 4.49 19.41
N TRP A 90 0.87 5.78 19.55
CA TRP A 90 -0.17 6.43 18.73
C TRP A 90 0.20 6.44 17.25
N THR A 91 1.44 6.81 16.91
CA THR A 91 1.93 6.79 15.52
C THR A 91 1.90 5.39 14.94
N ALA A 92 2.44 4.38 15.63
CA ALA A 92 2.41 3.01 15.13
C ALA A 92 0.97 2.49 14.94
N SER A 93 0.05 2.83 15.85
CA SER A 93 -1.37 2.47 15.71
C SER A 93 -2.01 3.12 14.48
N ALA A 94 -1.78 4.42 14.27
CA ALA A 94 -2.29 5.14 13.11
C ALA A 94 -1.73 4.59 11.79
N VAL A 95 -0.42 4.29 11.76
CA VAL A 95 0.23 3.71 10.58
C VAL A 95 -0.31 2.32 10.29
N LEU A 96 -0.50 1.48 11.31
CA LEU A 96 -1.06 0.14 11.16
C LEU A 96 -2.46 0.20 10.56
N ILE A 97 -3.36 1.01 11.13
CA ILE A 97 -4.74 1.15 10.64
C ILE A 97 -4.74 1.63 9.19
N THR A 98 -3.97 2.68 8.89
CA THR A 98 -3.94 3.27 7.54
C THR A 98 -3.33 2.30 6.52
N GLY A 99 -2.24 1.61 6.88
CA GLY A 99 -1.61 0.60 6.03
C GLY A 99 -2.55 -0.55 5.72
N LEU A 100 -3.31 -1.03 6.71
CA LEU A 100 -4.33 -2.07 6.49
C LEU A 100 -5.46 -1.59 5.57
N LEU A 101 -5.94 -0.35 5.73
CA LEU A 101 -6.92 0.23 4.82
C LEU A 101 -6.40 0.29 3.38
N LEU A 102 -5.13 0.69 3.18
CA LEU A 102 -4.51 0.71 1.85
C LEU A 102 -4.34 -0.69 1.25
N VAL A 103 -4.05 -1.71 2.08
CA VAL A 103 -4.03 -3.11 1.63
C VAL A 103 -5.42 -3.55 1.18
N VAL A 104 -6.48 -3.20 1.93
CA VAL A 104 -7.86 -3.49 1.52
C VAL A 104 -8.16 -2.81 0.18
N VAL A 105 -7.78 -1.54 0.01
CA VAL A 105 -7.92 -0.84 -1.28
C VAL A 105 -7.18 -1.58 -2.40
N ALA A 106 -5.93 -2.01 -2.17
CA ALA A 106 -5.16 -2.75 -3.17
C ALA A 106 -5.85 -4.06 -3.59
N VAL A 107 -6.40 -4.80 -2.64
CA VAL A 107 -7.17 -6.03 -2.91
C VAL A 107 -8.43 -5.71 -3.71
N LEU A 108 -9.20 -4.69 -3.30
CA LEU A 108 -10.40 -4.28 -4.03
C LEU A 108 -10.09 -3.82 -5.45
N THR A 109 -9.00 -3.08 -5.66
CA THR A 109 -8.56 -2.65 -6.99
C THR A 109 -8.16 -3.87 -7.84
N TYR A 110 -7.40 -4.81 -7.26
CA TYR A 110 -6.97 -6.02 -7.96
C TYR A 110 -8.15 -6.87 -8.44
N LEU A 111 -9.17 -7.04 -7.59
CA LEU A 111 -10.37 -7.81 -7.91
C LEU A 111 -11.24 -7.16 -9.00
N GLN A 112 -11.09 -5.86 -9.24
CA GLN A 112 -11.82 -5.13 -10.27
C GLN A 112 -11.10 -5.10 -11.62
N VAL A 113 -9.85 -5.59 -11.71
CA VAL A 113 -9.10 -5.55 -12.97
C VAL A 113 -9.81 -6.43 -14.03
N PRO A 114 -10.16 -5.88 -15.21
CA PRO A 114 -10.88 -6.63 -16.23
C PRO A 114 -10.05 -7.79 -16.81
N ALA A 115 -10.75 -8.79 -17.36
CA ALA A 115 -10.11 -9.84 -18.15
C ALA A 115 -9.57 -9.24 -19.46
N GLY A 116 -8.25 -9.37 -19.68
CA GLY A 116 -7.61 -8.80 -20.86
C GLY A 116 -8.06 -9.48 -22.16
N VAL A 117 -8.33 -8.68 -23.19
CA VAL A 117 -8.59 -9.18 -24.54
C VAL A 117 -7.30 -9.23 -25.35
N ALA A 118 -7.18 -10.23 -26.24
CA ALA A 118 -6.09 -10.27 -27.20
C ALA A 118 -6.15 -9.03 -28.10
N GLN A 119 -5.00 -8.45 -28.44
CA GLN A 119 -4.96 -7.33 -29.38
C GLN A 119 -5.51 -7.81 -30.73
N GLN A 120 -6.63 -7.21 -31.16
CA GLN A 120 -7.07 -7.39 -32.54
C GLN A 120 -6.05 -6.73 -33.47
N PRO A 121 -5.54 -7.45 -34.48
CA PRO A 121 -4.62 -6.86 -35.46
C PRO A 121 -5.25 -5.60 -36.08
N PRO A 122 -4.47 -4.55 -36.33
CA PRO A 122 -4.97 -3.37 -37.03
C PRO A 122 -5.62 -3.83 -38.33
N MET A 123 -6.91 -3.54 -38.48
CA MET A 123 -7.62 -3.85 -39.72
C MET A 123 -6.94 -3.03 -40.82
N MET A 124 -6.17 -3.69 -41.69
CA MET A 124 -5.56 -3.00 -42.83
C MET A 124 -6.69 -2.42 -43.67
N PRO A 125 -6.66 -1.11 -44.01
CA PRO A 125 -7.63 -0.53 -44.92
C PRO A 125 -7.59 -1.31 -46.24
N THR A 126 -8.67 -2.01 -46.54
CA THR A 126 -8.87 -2.62 -47.85
C THR A 126 -9.27 -1.49 -48.80
N GLY A 127 -8.26 -0.93 -49.47
CA GLY A 127 -8.43 -0.04 -50.61
C GLY A 127 -8.54 -0.82 -51.91
#